data_AF-A0A1Z2LEA3-F1
#
_entry.id   AF-A0A1Z2LEA3-F1
#
_cell.length_a   1.000
_cell.length_b   1.000
_cell.length_c   1.000
_cell.angle_alpha   90.00
_cell.angle_beta   90.00
_cell.angle_gamma   90.00
#
_symmetry.space_group_name_H-M   'P 1'
#
loop_
_entity.id
_entity.type
_entity.pdbx_description
1 polymer ?
#
loop_
_entity_poly.entity_id
_entity_poly.type
_entity_poly.pdbx_seq_one_letter_code
_entity_poly.pdbx_strand_id
1 'polypeptide(L)'
;MIMGWCKLHGEWQPGWSSEACAAAGGQYSETGPGTCFVATILTRSYGQAILELGQTYGTAIAFRDQVLGSSPPGTQLVENYYRYNPTILPLVMGDYELMAEAMTTWTSIVSFVRATVAAARGGEAAEEFPEQRLTQELHDNVTHLLDRLQSKSEDADFHTWIDEVKEELARYVNLSPQQALETIHRK
;
A
#
# COMPACT_ATOMS: atom_id res chain seq x y z
N MET A 1 -40.59 -2.75 4.14
CA MET A 1 -40.50 -1.46 4.85
C MET A 1 -39.18 -1.48 5.62
N ILE A 2 -38.26 -0.57 5.31
CA ILE A 2 -36.96 -0.52 6.01
C ILE A 2 -37.22 0.15 7.36
N MET A 3 -36.97 -0.56 8.46
CA MET A 3 -37.09 0.00 9.80
C MET A 3 -35.73 0.59 10.21
N GLY A 4 -35.72 1.86 10.60
CA GLY A 4 -34.55 2.60 11.07
C GLY A 4 -34.47 2.66 12.60
N TRP A 5 -33.79 3.68 13.09
CA TRP A 5 -33.54 3.93 14.50
C TRP A 5 -34.23 5.21 14.96
N CYS A 6 -34.71 5.21 16.20
CA CYS A 6 -35.28 6.39 16.84
C CYS A 6 -34.50 6.74 18.10
N LYS A 7 -34.12 8.01 18.25
CA LYS A 7 -33.53 8.52 19.49
C LYS A 7 -34.63 9.08 20.38
N LEU A 8 -34.86 8.43 21.52
CA LEU A 8 -35.81 8.84 22.55
C LEU A 8 -35.07 8.97 23.88
N HIS A 9 -35.29 10.07 24.61
CA HIS A 9 -34.66 10.33 25.92
C HIS A 9 -33.14 10.16 25.97
N GLY A 10 -32.46 10.37 24.83
CA GLY A 10 -31.00 10.24 24.72
C GLY A 10 -30.51 8.88 24.21
N GLU A 11 -31.36 7.85 24.18
CA GLU A 11 -31.01 6.49 23.77
C GLU A 11 -31.53 6.17 22.37
N TRP A 12 -30.74 5.42 21.60
CA TRP A 12 -31.11 4.97 20.27
C TRP A 12 -31.75 3.58 20.31
N GLN A 13 -32.94 3.46 19.72
CA GLN A 13 -33.70 2.22 19.66
C GLN A 13 -33.94 1.81 18.19
N PRO A 14 -33.63 0.57 17.80
CA PRO A 14 -33.86 0.08 16.44
C PRO A 14 -35.33 -0.28 16.20
N GLY A 15 -35.70 -0.52 14.94
CA GLY A 15 -37.00 -1.08 14.59
C GLY A 15 -38.14 -0.06 14.49
N TRP A 16 -37.81 1.19 14.19
CA TRP A 16 -38.78 2.27 14.06
C TRP A 16 -39.00 2.65 12.60
N SER A 17 -40.23 2.95 12.22
CA SER A 17 -40.50 3.78 11.03
C SER A 17 -40.24 5.26 11.36
N SER A 18 -39.96 6.08 10.33
CA SER A 18 -39.82 7.54 10.49
C SER A 18 -41.07 8.17 11.14
N GLU A 19 -42.27 7.77 10.71
CA GLU A 19 -43.56 8.25 11.20
C GLU A 19 -43.78 7.94 12.67
N ALA A 20 -43.59 6.68 13.08
CA ALA A 20 -43.69 6.28 14.49
C ALA A 20 -42.68 7.04 15.37
N CYS A 21 -41.45 7.24 14.90
CA CYS A 21 -40.42 7.96 15.65
C CYS A 21 -40.79 9.44 15.85
N ALA A 22 -41.29 10.09 14.80
CA ALA A 22 -41.77 11.47 14.87
C ALA A 22 -42.98 11.61 15.80
N ALA A 23 -43.92 10.66 15.77
CA ALA A 23 -45.08 10.64 16.66
C ALA A 23 -44.69 10.50 18.14
N ALA A 24 -43.59 9.79 18.43
CA ALA A 24 -43.01 9.68 19.77
C ALA A 24 -42.14 10.88 20.17
N GLY A 25 -42.01 11.91 19.31
CA GLY A 25 -41.17 13.08 19.55
C GLY A 25 -39.67 12.80 19.47
N GLY A 26 -39.28 11.71 18.82
CA GLY A 26 -37.88 11.29 18.69
C GLY A 26 -37.17 11.80 17.44
N GLN A 27 -35.85 11.63 17.41
CA GLN A 27 -35.04 11.90 16.22
C GLN A 27 -34.81 10.60 15.44
N TYR A 28 -35.31 10.55 14.20
CA TYR A 28 -35.15 9.39 13.32
C TYR A 28 -33.79 9.38 12.62
N SER A 29 -33.22 8.19 12.45
CA SER A 29 -32.05 7.92 11.59
C SER A 29 -32.24 6.60 10.87
N GLU A 30 -32.10 6.59 9.54
CA GLU A 30 -32.18 5.35 8.75
C GLU A 30 -31.04 4.38 9.06
N THR A 31 -29.87 4.91 9.42
CA THR A 31 -28.64 4.11 9.55
C THR A 31 -28.17 3.92 10.99
N GLY A 32 -28.83 4.58 11.96
CA GLY A 32 -28.52 4.51 13.38
C GLY A 32 -27.36 5.42 13.81
N PRO A 33 -26.98 5.38 15.10
CA PRO A 33 -25.88 6.21 15.63
C PRO A 33 -24.48 5.72 15.27
N GLY A 34 -24.33 4.42 14.98
CA GLY A 34 -23.03 3.78 14.77
C GLY A 34 -22.44 4.01 13.38
N THR A 35 -23.25 4.33 12.37
CA THR A 35 -22.79 4.50 10.99
C THR A 35 -21.91 5.73 10.82
N CYS A 36 -22.19 6.84 11.48
CA CYS A 36 -21.28 8.00 11.46
C CYS A 36 -19.94 7.68 12.13
N PHE A 37 -19.93 6.85 13.18
CA PHE A 37 -18.70 6.46 13.88
C PHE A 37 -17.85 5.50 13.03
N VAL A 38 -18.47 4.47 12.44
CA VAL A 38 -17.80 3.56 11.50
C VAL A 38 -17.34 4.30 10.26
N ALA A 39 -18.18 5.16 9.68
CA ALA A 39 -17.80 6.02 8.55
C ALA A 39 -16.65 6.96 8.93
N THR A 40 -16.61 7.52 10.14
CA THR A 40 -15.50 8.38 10.60
C THR A 40 -14.21 7.59 10.78
N ILE A 41 -14.26 6.40 11.39
CA ILE A 41 -13.08 5.53 11.53
C ILE A 41 -12.56 5.17 10.14
N LEU A 42 -13.42 4.68 9.26
CA LEU A 42 -13.02 4.27 7.92
C LEU A 42 -12.49 5.47 7.12
N THR A 43 -13.22 6.59 7.03
CA THR A 43 -12.78 7.75 6.25
C THR A 43 -11.52 8.41 6.81
N ARG A 44 -11.34 8.43 8.13
CA ARG A 44 -10.11 8.95 8.74
C ARG A 44 -8.93 8.00 8.57
N SER A 45 -9.12 6.70 8.77
CA SER A 45 -8.07 5.69 8.55
C SER A 45 -7.67 5.60 7.08
N TYR A 46 -8.64 5.60 6.15
CA TYR A 46 -8.36 5.67 4.71
C TYR A 46 -7.71 6.99 4.33
N GLY A 47 -8.20 8.12 4.85
CA GLY A 47 -7.60 9.43 4.61
C GLY A 47 -6.15 9.51 5.09
N GLN A 48 -5.87 8.95 6.27
CA GLN A 48 -4.51 8.83 6.81
C GLN A 48 -3.62 7.96 5.90
N ALA A 49 -4.10 6.79 5.47
CA ALA A 49 -3.36 5.92 4.56
C ALA A 49 -3.03 6.61 3.23
N ILE A 50 -3.98 7.38 2.66
CA ILE A 50 -3.74 8.17 1.45
C ILE A 50 -2.66 9.24 1.69
N LEU A 51 -2.70 9.93 2.83
CA LEU A 51 -1.69 10.92 3.18
C LEU A 51 -0.31 10.29 3.39
N GLU A 52 -0.23 9.13 4.05
CA GLU A 52 1.01 8.37 4.24
C GLU A 52 1.59 7.89 2.91
N LEU A 53 0.75 7.42 1.97
CA LEU A 53 1.15 7.12 0.60
C LEU A 53 1.69 8.35 -0.13
N GLY A 54 0.99 9.49 -0.01
CA GLY A 54 1.42 10.76 -0.59
C GLY A 54 2.79 11.22 -0.04
N GLN A 55 3.01 11.10 1.27
CA GLN A 55 4.28 11.44 1.92
C GLN A 55 5.43 10.54 1.47
N THR A 56 5.14 9.28 1.18
CA THR A 56 6.16 8.27 0.83
C THR A 56 6.41 8.16 -0.67
N TYR A 57 5.61 8.83 -1.52
CA TYR A 57 5.80 8.88 -2.96
C TYR A 57 7.19 9.37 -3.36
N GLY A 58 7.70 10.42 -2.72
CA GLY A 58 9.06 10.92 -2.95
C GLY A 58 10.15 9.91 -2.58
N THR A 59 9.91 9.07 -1.57
CA THR A 59 10.80 7.97 -1.20
C THR A 59 10.81 6.87 -2.26
N ALA A 60 9.64 6.51 -2.81
CA ALA A 60 9.54 5.55 -3.90
C ALA A 60 10.32 6.01 -5.15
N ILE A 61 10.15 7.28 -5.54
CA ILE A 61 10.91 7.89 -6.64
C ILE A 61 12.41 7.86 -6.35
N ALA A 62 12.84 8.31 -5.17
CA ALA A 62 14.25 8.35 -4.83
C ALA A 62 14.86 6.94 -4.84
N PHE A 63 14.15 5.94 -4.32
CA PHE A 63 14.62 4.56 -4.37
C PHE A 63 14.74 4.06 -5.81
N ARG A 64 13.69 4.21 -6.62
CA ARG A 64 13.69 3.78 -8.02
C ARG A 64 14.81 4.46 -8.82
N ASP A 65 14.83 5.78 -8.82
CA ASP A 65 15.67 6.53 -9.76
C ASP A 65 17.10 6.74 -9.25
N GLN A 66 17.31 6.86 -7.93
CA GLN A 66 18.64 7.15 -7.34
C GLN A 66 19.33 5.91 -6.79
N VAL A 67 18.58 4.90 -6.33
CA VAL A 67 19.15 3.68 -5.74
C VAL A 67 19.17 2.53 -6.74
N LEU A 68 18.03 2.15 -7.31
CA LEU A 68 18.03 1.07 -8.32
C LEU A 68 18.73 1.55 -9.60
N GLY A 69 18.36 2.73 -10.09
CA GLY A 69 18.93 3.32 -11.31
C GLY A 69 20.43 3.65 -11.26
N SER A 70 21.13 3.45 -10.13
CA SER A 70 22.58 3.67 -10.05
C SER A 70 23.42 2.50 -10.59
N SER A 71 22.81 1.34 -10.83
CA SER A 71 23.46 0.13 -11.32
C SER A 71 22.95 -0.25 -12.71
N PRO A 72 23.73 -0.97 -13.55
CA PRO A 72 23.24 -1.45 -14.84
C PRO A 72 21.99 -2.35 -14.74
N PRO A 73 21.93 -3.36 -13.84
CA PRO A 73 20.71 -4.17 -13.68
C PRO A 73 19.51 -3.34 -13.20
N GLY A 74 19.73 -2.44 -12.24
CA GLY A 74 18.64 -1.61 -11.73
C GLY A 74 18.15 -0.57 -12.75
N THR A 75 19.02 -0.04 -13.62
CA THR A 75 18.60 0.79 -14.76
C THR A 75 17.62 0.06 -15.66
N GLN A 76 17.90 -1.20 -16.00
CA GLN A 76 16.99 -2.02 -16.80
C GLN A 76 15.64 -2.24 -16.10
N LEU A 77 15.64 -2.47 -14.78
CA LEU A 77 14.40 -2.57 -14.01
C LEU A 77 13.59 -1.27 -14.01
N VAL A 78 14.26 -0.12 -13.93
CA VAL A 78 13.61 1.20 -14.00
C VAL A 78 13.03 1.46 -15.38
N GLU A 79 13.76 1.12 -16.45
CA GLU A 79 13.25 1.22 -17.83
C GLU A 79 12.00 0.34 -18.02
N ASN A 80 12.06 -0.91 -17.57
CA ASN A 80 10.91 -1.81 -17.64
C ASN A 80 9.73 -1.34 -16.78
N TYR A 81 9.97 -0.75 -15.61
CA TYR A 81 8.91 -0.11 -14.82
C TYR A 81 8.16 0.94 -15.66
N TYR A 82 8.87 1.84 -16.35
CA TYR A 82 8.21 2.86 -17.18
C TYR A 82 7.56 2.28 -18.43
N ARG A 83 8.18 1.25 -19.03
CA ARG A 83 7.63 0.52 -20.19
C ARG A 83 6.28 -0.12 -19.86
N TYR A 84 6.17 -0.77 -18.71
CA TYR A 84 4.98 -1.53 -18.32
C TYR A 84 4.00 -0.74 -17.44
N ASN A 85 4.35 0.45 -16.96
CA ASN A 85 3.44 1.29 -16.17
C ASN A 85 2.06 1.51 -16.83
N PRO A 86 1.92 1.73 -18.16
CA PRO A 86 0.62 1.83 -18.82
C PRO A 86 -0.22 0.55 -18.74
N THR A 87 0.40 -0.62 -18.56
CA THR A 87 -0.27 -1.91 -18.34
C THR A 87 -0.62 -2.09 -16.86
N ILE A 88 0.28 -1.76 -15.95
CA ILE A 88 0.09 -1.94 -14.50
C ILE A 88 -1.06 -1.08 -13.99
N LEU A 89 -1.13 0.20 -14.40
CA LEU A 89 -2.10 1.15 -13.85
C LEU A 89 -3.56 0.72 -14.05
N PRO A 90 -4.02 0.36 -15.27
CA PRO A 90 -5.39 -0.14 -15.46
C PRO A 90 -5.69 -1.42 -14.68
N LEU A 91 -4.73 -2.34 -14.53
CA LEU A 91 -4.93 -3.59 -13.78
C LEU A 91 -5.17 -3.32 -12.30
N VAL A 92 -4.34 -2.47 -11.68
CA VAL A 92 -4.47 -2.11 -10.26
C VAL A 92 -5.71 -1.25 -10.03
N MET A 93 -6.00 -0.28 -10.91
CA MET A 93 -7.19 0.57 -10.77
C MET A 93 -8.50 -0.18 -11.03
N GLY A 94 -8.46 -1.24 -11.85
CA GLY A 94 -9.62 -2.08 -12.17
C GLY A 94 -9.97 -3.13 -11.09
N ASP A 95 -9.10 -3.35 -10.10
CA ASP A 95 -9.27 -4.35 -9.05
C ASP A 95 -9.00 -3.71 -7.67
N TYR A 96 -10.07 -3.42 -6.93
CA TYR A 96 -9.97 -2.74 -5.63
C TYR A 96 -9.23 -3.56 -4.57
N GLU A 97 -9.24 -4.89 -4.66
CA GLU A 97 -8.51 -5.76 -3.74
C GLU A 97 -7.02 -5.71 -4.03
N LEU A 98 -6.65 -5.76 -5.31
CA LEU A 98 -5.26 -5.61 -5.74
C LEU A 98 -4.70 -4.23 -5.36
N MET A 99 -5.50 -3.17 -5.49
CA MET A 99 -5.12 -1.82 -5.05
C MET A 99 -4.90 -1.77 -3.53
N ALA A 100 -5.82 -2.33 -2.74
CA ALA A 100 -5.68 -2.36 -1.29
C ALA A 100 -4.44 -3.15 -0.85
N GLU A 101 -4.20 -4.31 -1.49
CA GLU A 101 -3.02 -5.14 -1.24
C GLU A 101 -1.72 -4.43 -1.61
N ALA A 102 -1.69 -3.68 -2.73
CA ALA A 102 -0.54 -2.87 -3.11
C ALA A 102 -0.24 -1.79 -2.08
N MET A 103 -1.26 -1.11 -1.55
CA MET A 103 -1.11 -0.13 -0.47
C MET A 103 -0.54 -0.77 0.80
N THR A 104 -1.12 -1.89 1.26
CA THR A 104 -0.66 -2.61 2.44
C THR A 104 0.78 -3.10 2.27
N THR A 105 1.10 -3.71 1.12
CA THR A 105 2.45 -4.18 0.79
C THR A 105 3.44 -3.03 0.84
N TRP A 106 3.14 -1.89 0.21
CA TRP A 106 4.00 -0.71 0.27
C TRP A 106 4.24 -0.23 1.70
N THR A 107 3.17 -0.08 2.49
CA THR A 107 3.29 0.38 3.88
C THR A 107 4.13 -0.57 4.75
N SER A 108 4.18 -1.86 4.40
CA SER A 108 5.00 -2.84 5.12
C SER A 108 6.49 -2.74 4.78
N ILE A 109 6.84 -2.37 3.55
CA ILE A 109 8.24 -2.31 3.09
C ILE A 109 8.84 -0.90 3.13
N VAL A 110 8.02 0.16 3.24
CA VAL A 110 8.48 1.54 3.06
C VAL A 110 9.56 1.96 4.05
N SER A 111 9.56 1.43 5.28
CA SER A 111 10.59 1.71 6.27
C SER A 111 11.97 1.19 5.83
N PHE A 112 12.03 -0.02 5.27
CA PHE A 112 13.24 -0.57 4.68
C PHE A 112 13.68 0.26 3.47
N VAL A 113 12.76 0.58 2.55
CA VAL A 113 13.05 1.41 1.36
C VAL A 113 13.61 2.78 1.74
N ARG A 114 13.00 3.44 2.75
CA ARG A 114 13.46 4.72 3.27
C ARG A 114 14.87 4.63 3.84
N ALA A 115 15.15 3.59 4.61
CA ALA A 115 16.48 3.35 5.17
C ALA A 115 17.52 3.12 4.07
N THR A 116 17.18 2.42 2.99
CA THR A 116 18.10 2.20 1.86
C THR A 116 18.38 3.51 1.10
N VAL A 117 17.36 4.36 0.89
CA VAL A 117 17.55 5.70 0.31
C VAL A 117 18.42 6.58 1.21
N ALA A 118 18.22 6.53 2.52
CA ALA A 118 19.04 7.28 3.49
C ALA A 118 20.51 6.81 3.45
N ALA A 119 20.74 5.49 3.43
CA ALA A 119 22.07 4.90 3.30
C ALA A 119 22.77 5.34 2.01
N ALA A 120 22.05 5.38 0.88
CA ALA A 120 22.59 5.82 -0.40
C ALA A 120 23.03 7.31 -0.42
N ARG A 121 22.44 8.15 0.44
CA ARG A 121 22.78 9.57 0.57
C ARG A 121 23.93 9.86 1.54
N GLY A 122 24.43 8.85 2.26
CA GLY A 122 25.64 8.95 3.08
C GLY A 122 25.55 9.89 4.29
N GLY A 123 24.41 9.95 5.00
CA GLY A 123 24.21 10.79 6.20
C GLY A 123 23.88 10.02 7.49
N GLU A 124 23.77 10.74 8.62
CA GLU A 124 23.39 10.23 9.95
C GLU A 124 22.08 9.41 9.97
N ALA A 125 21.20 9.60 8.98
CA ALA A 125 19.97 8.83 8.81
C ALA A 125 20.20 7.32 8.55
N ALA A 126 21.41 6.93 8.16
CA ALA A 126 21.86 5.54 8.07
C ALA A 126 21.92 4.84 9.45
N GLU A 127 22.18 5.61 10.52
CA GLU A 127 22.26 5.12 11.91
C GLU A 127 20.89 5.07 12.59
N GLU A 128 19.87 5.68 11.99
CA GLU A 128 18.52 5.78 12.54
C GLU A 128 17.70 4.47 12.35
N PHE A 129 18.14 3.57 11.46
CA PHE A 129 17.40 2.35 11.08
C PHE A 129 18.27 1.06 11.00
N PRO A 130 19.14 0.75 11.97
CA PRO A 130 20.12 -0.33 11.86
C PRO A 130 19.51 -1.75 11.80
N GLU A 131 18.27 -1.91 12.29
CA GLU A 131 17.59 -3.21 12.38
C GLU A 131 16.61 -3.46 11.22
N GLN A 132 16.39 -2.49 10.33
CA GLN A 132 15.45 -2.67 9.22
C GLN A 132 16.01 -3.67 8.22
N ARG A 133 15.23 -4.68 7.86
CA ARG A 133 15.61 -5.71 6.88
C ARG A 133 14.42 -6.03 6.01
N LEU A 134 14.69 -6.41 4.76
CA LEU A 134 13.68 -7.09 3.96
C LEU A 134 13.54 -8.51 4.50
N THR A 135 12.61 -8.73 5.43
CA THR A 135 12.37 -10.06 6.01
C THR A 135 11.80 -11.01 4.95
N GLN A 136 11.85 -12.32 5.23
CA GLN A 136 11.20 -13.31 4.39
C GLN A 136 9.70 -13.03 4.24
N GLU A 137 9.02 -12.65 5.33
CA GLU A 137 7.59 -12.30 5.31
C GLU A 137 7.31 -11.12 4.36
N LEU A 138 8.11 -10.06 4.42
CA LEU A 138 7.97 -8.92 3.53
C LEU A 138 8.22 -9.30 2.07
N HIS A 139 9.24 -10.12 1.81
CA HIS A 139 9.51 -10.66 0.49
C HIS A 139 8.32 -11.47 -0.04
N ASP A 140 7.77 -12.37 0.77
CA ASP A 140 6.66 -13.23 0.36
C ASP A 140 5.39 -12.42 0.06
N ASN A 141 5.12 -11.37 0.85
CA ASN A 141 4.03 -10.43 0.60
C ASN A 141 4.20 -9.70 -0.74
N VAL A 142 5.42 -9.21 -1.05
CA VAL A 142 5.69 -8.54 -2.32
C VAL A 142 5.59 -9.52 -3.50
N THR A 143 6.14 -10.72 -3.37
CA THR A 143 6.04 -11.76 -4.40
C THR A 143 4.60 -12.17 -4.65
N HIS A 144 3.78 -12.29 -3.61
CA HIS A 144 2.35 -12.56 -3.74
C HIS A 144 1.63 -11.46 -4.54
N LEU A 145 1.90 -10.19 -4.23
CA LEU A 145 1.36 -9.05 -4.98
C LEU A 145 1.77 -9.11 -6.46
N LEU A 146 3.03 -9.46 -6.74
CA LEU A 146 3.55 -9.61 -8.10
C LEU A 146 2.90 -10.77 -8.85
N ASP A 147 2.69 -11.92 -8.20
CA ASP A 147 1.94 -13.07 -8.76
C ASP A 147 0.50 -12.68 -9.10
N ARG A 148 -0.17 -11.97 -8.19
CA ARG A 148 -1.53 -11.46 -8.44
C ARG A 148 -1.55 -10.51 -9.63
N LEU A 149 -0.63 -9.56 -9.69
CA LEU A 149 -0.55 -8.60 -10.79
C LEU A 149 -0.28 -9.31 -12.13
N GLN A 150 0.63 -10.28 -12.16
CA GLN A 150 0.93 -11.11 -13.32
C GLN A 150 -0.32 -11.86 -13.80
N SER A 151 -1.07 -12.48 -12.89
CA SER A 151 -2.30 -13.23 -13.23
C SER A 151 -3.41 -12.39 -13.87
N LYS A 152 -3.32 -11.06 -13.77
CA LYS A 152 -4.29 -10.11 -14.36
C LYS A 152 -3.91 -9.65 -15.77
N SER A 153 -2.70 -9.95 -16.23
CA SER A 153 -2.22 -9.56 -17.56
C SER A 153 -2.15 -10.77 -18.49
N GLU A 154 -2.41 -10.57 -19.78
CA GLU A 154 -2.17 -11.57 -20.83
C GLU A 154 -0.81 -11.37 -21.53
N ASP A 155 -0.06 -10.32 -21.17
CA ASP A 155 1.22 -9.95 -21.79
C ASP A 155 2.37 -10.85 -21.28
N ALA A 156 2.92 -11.69 -22.16
CA ALA A 156 4.01 -12.62 -21.83
C ALA A 156 5.35 -11.91 -21.55
N ASP A 157 5.62 -10.77 -22.18
CA ASP A 157 6.84 -10.01 -21.90
C ASP A 157 6.75 -9.36 -20.51
N PHE A 158 5.53 -8.90 -20.14
CA PHE A 158 5.24 -8.42 -18.79
C PHE A 158 5.42 -9.53 -17.75
N HIS A 159 4.95 -10.75 -18.03
CA HIS A 159 5.13 -11.91 -17.14
C HIS A 159 6.61 -12.20 -16.89
N THR A 160 7.40 -12.23 -17.97
CA THR A 160 8.85 -12.46 -17.90
C THR A 160 9.52 -11.40 -17.02
N TRP A 161 9.17 -10.13 -17.22
CA TRP A 161 9.70 -9.04 -16.39
C TRP A 161 9.29 -9.16 -14.92
N ILE A 162 8.06 -9.54 -14.62
CA ILE A 162 7.62 -9.77 -13.24
C ILE A 162 8.45 -10.88 -12.58
N ASP A 163 8.77 -11.95 -13.29
CA ASP A 163 9.61 -13.03 -12.77
C ASP A 163 11.06 -12.57 -12.53
N GLU A 164 11.63 -11.75 -13.42
CA GLU A 164 12.93 -11.09 -13.21
C GLU A 164 12.94 -10.20 -11.95
N VAL A 165 11.84 -9.46 -11.71
CA VAL A 165 11.71 -8.63 -10.50
C VAL A 165 11.69 -9.50 -9.24
N LYS A 166 10.97 -10.63 -9.24
CA LYS A 166 10.95 -11.56 -8.10
C LYS A 166 12.34 -12.16 -7.83
N GLU A 167 13.04 -12.58 -8.89
CA GLU A 167 14.41 -13.10 -8.79
C GLU A 167 15.38 -12.07 -8.23
N GLU A 168 15.24 -10.81 -8.65
CA GLU A 168 16.06 -9.72 -8.12
C GLU A 168 15.74 -9.46 -6.63
N LEU A 169 14.45 -9.38 -6.29
CA LEU A 169 14.00 -9.13 -4.91
C LEU A 169 14.52 -10.18 -3.93
N ALA A 170 14.54 -11.45 -4.32
CA ALA A 170 15.01 -12.57 -3.51
C ALA A 170 16.46 -12.38 -3.03
N ARG A 171 17.29 -11.59 -3.75
CA ARG A 171 18.68 -11.33 -3.38
C ARG A 171 18.83 -10.40 -2.19
N TYR A 172 17.81 -9.60 -1.89
CA TYR A 172 17.84 -8.63 -0.80
C TYR A 172 17.27 -9.18 0.51
N VAL A 173 16.77 -10.42 0.50
CA VAL A 173 16.16 -11.05 1.67
C VAL A 173 17.16 -11.16 2.81
N ASN A 174 16.72 -10.72 3.98
CA ASN A 174 17.48 -10.61 5.23
C ASN A 174 18.69 -9.66 5.18
N LEU A 175 18.87 -8.89 4.11
CA LEU A 175 19.92 -7.86 4.06
C LEU A 175 19.50 -6.62 4.84
N SER A 176 20.46 -5.97 5.49
CA SER A 176 20.30 -4.61 5.98
C SER A 176 20.31 -3.61 4.81
N PRO A 177 19.93 -2.34 5.02
CA PRO A 177 19.88 -1.35 3.95
C PRO A 177 21.25 -1.13 3.30
N GLN A 178 22.33 -1.08 4.08
CA GLN A 178 23.70 -0.99 3.56
C GLN A 178 24.10 -2.23 2.77
N GLN A 179 23.78 -3.43 3.27
CA GLN A 179 24.09 -4.68 2.56
C GLN A 179 23.31 -4.77 1.24
N ALA A 180 22.06 -4.31 1.21
CA ALA A 180 21.27 -4.23 -0.01
C ALA A 180 21.90 -3.22 -1.00
N LEU A 181 22.30 -2.03 -0.54
CA LEU A 181 22.97 -1.03 -1.37
C LEU A 181 24.29 -1.54 -1.96
N GLU A 182 25.12 -2.22 -1.16
CA GLU A 182 26.33 -2.87 -1.65
C GLU A 182 26.01 -3.94 -2.71
N THR A 183 24.94 -4.71 -2.51
CA THR A 183 24.51 -5.74 -3.46
C THR A 183 24.08 -5.13 -4.79
N ILE A 184 23.38 -4.00 -4.75
CA ILE A 184 22.98 -3.23 -5.94
C ILE A 184 24.20 -2.72 -6.71
N HIS A 185 25.21 -2.18 -6.02
CA HIS A 185 26.39 -1.57 -6.66
C HIS A 185 27.51 -2.55 -7.07
N ARG A 186 27.46 -3.83 -6.67
CA ARG A 186 28.49 -4.83 -7.03
C ARG A 186 28.37 -5.34 -8.48
N LYS A 187 27.38 -4.87 -9.25
CA LYS A 187 27.15 -5.22 -10.65
C LYS A 187 27.23 -3.99 -11.53
#